data_AF-A0A968TA99-F1
#
_entry.id   AF-A0A968TA99-F1
#
_cell.length_a   1.000
_cell.length_b   1.000
_cell.length_c   1.000
_cell.angle_alpha   90.00
_cell.angle_beta   90.00
_cell.angle_gamma   90.00
#
_symmetry.space_group_name_H-M   'P 1'
#
loop_
_entity.id
_entity.type
_entity.pdbx_description
1 polymer ?
#
loop_
_entity_poly.entity_id
_entity_poly.type
_entity_poly.pdbx_seq_one_letter_code
_entity_poly.pdbx_strand_id
1 'polypeptide(L)'
;MSPTPRPLTSAITLALTLSLPHLAHAALIPELQTQAASLDQPPRSRLANSTPLNQFTQADEPEDLNPLNLEARIGVSLDSGPGVGYGSTYGSFYAFVPFSQTPEQRTFFGEGRVNLLAQGEVGSNIRLGYRQHLPESDLVVGGHLGYDLRNTEFSETFHQIGLGAEVMGQRWEARLNGYLPIGDTRRQVAFADSGTLISNLQFRGNNLFFDRFRQQTQTFEAAAAGLDLEGGYQLADWESGSLYGYLGTYYLNVPSEGGYLGVRGRLLAELSEVLSAGVAVSTDGNFGTNFTLQLAATFGGRPVRQQGETPAESVVARLGQPVQRREMIAIDRQQENTIEQAQAEIARNPATGQPWRFLHVTDGAAGNGTFESPFGEVTDAVAVAQTAGNDVVYVDAGDRSGMDGFAIPDNVQVLSTGVTQFLDLVDVGNRQLPGSGTGTLPLLDGTLVPAPLAGSAMVSMNDNSRLSGFEIRTGGTLEFGIFAGNVSRFNIDRNTISTTGINTFGILAFANAGTLNDATISGNTI
;
A
#
# COMPACT_ATOMS: atom_id res chain seq x y z
N MET A 1 -23.01 -14.62 41.96
CA MET A 1 -22.16 -15.15 40.86
C MET A 1 -21.97 -13.97 39.92
N SER A 2 -20.84 -13.29 39.79
CA SER A 2 -19.42 -13.74 39.70
C SER A 2 -19.17 -14.58 38.44
N PRO A 3 -18.13 -14.30 37.62
CA PRO A 3 -16.97 -13.43 37.88
C PRO A 3 -16.83 -12.19 36.98
N THR A 4 -16.00 -11.24 37.43
CA THR A 4 -15.45 -10.12 36.64
C THR A 4 -14.25 -10.56 35.79
N PRO A 5 -13.98 -9.95 34.61
CA PRO A 5 -12.73 -10.16 33.90
C PRO A 5 -11.53 -9.53 34.64
N ARG A 6 -10.35 -10.13 34.46
CA ARG A 6 -9.04 -9.55 34.85
C ARG A 6 -8.18 -9.37 33.59
N PRO A 7 -7.25 -8.40 33.55
CA PRO A 7 -6.37 -8.19 32.40
C PRO A 7 -5.34 -9.32 32.26
N LEU A 8 -5.00 -9.65 31.02
CA LEU A 8 -3.88 -10.55 30.69
C LEU A 8 -2.60 -9.74 30.45
N THR A 9 -1.71 -9.72 31.45
CA THR A 9 -0.32 -9.27 31.29
C THR A 9 0.53 -10.40 30.70
N SER A 10 0.76 -10.35 29.38
CA SER A 10 1.67 -11.27 28.69
C SER A 10 3.10 -10.72 28.66
N ALA A 11 3.92 -11.08 29.64
CA ALA A 11 5.36 -10.84 29.59
C ALA A 11 6.04 -11.92 28.75
N ILE A 12 6.71 -11.54 27.65
CA ILE A 12 7.49 -12.47 26.83
C ILE A 12 8.93 -12.51 27.34
N THR A 13 9.27 -13.55 28.08
CA THR A 13 10.66 -13.85 28.50
C THR A 13 11.28 -14.81 27.50
N LEU A 14 12.20 -14.33 26.65
CA LEU A 14 12.97 -15.18 25.74
C LEU A 14 14.31 -15.57 26.39
N ALA A 15 14.40 -16.79 26.92
CA ALA A 15 15.64 -17.35 27.44
C ALA A 15 16.32 -18.20 26.37
N LEU A 16 17.52 -17.82 25.94
CA LEU A 16 18.30 -18.57 24.95
C LEU A 16 19.32 -19.48 25.65
N THR A 17 19.04 -20.78 25.70
CA THR A 17 19.98 -21.80 26.21
C THR A 17 20.31 -22.80 25.10
N LEU A 18 21.53 -22.74 24.58
CA LEU A 18 22.06 -23.74 23.64
C LEU A 18 22.89 -24.78 24.40
N SER A 19 22.46 -26.04 24.34
CA SER A 19 23.19 -27.20 24.87
C SER A 19 23.72 -28.07 23.72
N LEU A 20 25.04 -28.11 23.56
CA LEU A 20 25.74 -28.97 22.60
C LEU A 20 26.10 -30.32 23.24
N PRO A 21 25.76 -31.47 22.63
CA PRO A 21 26.38 -32.76 22.93
C PRO A 21 27.51 -33.10 21.94
N HIS A 22 28.55 -33.74 22.46
CA HIS A 22 29.80 -34.12 21.79
C HIS A 22 29.70 -34.73 20.37
N LEU A 23 30.72 -34.43 19.55
CA LEU A 23 31.39 -35.46 18.76
C LEU A 23 32.91 -35.21 18.73
N ALA A 24 33.67 -36.04 19.43
CA ALA A 24 35.12 -36.10 19.34
C ALA A 24 35.62 -37.47 19.82
N HIS A 25 36.30 -38.21 18.94
CA HIS A 25 37.47 -39.07 19.23
C HIS A 25 38.03 -39.62 17.91
N ALA A 26 39.35 -39.72 17.81
CA ALA A 26 40.05 -40.35 16.69
C ALA A 26 40.51 -41.77 17.07
N ALA A 27 40.76 -42.61 16.07
CA ALA A 27 41.39 -43.93 16.22
C ALA A 27 42.31 -44.19 15.03
N LEU A 28 43.41 -44.94 15.23
CA LEU A 28 44.43 -45.20 14.21
C LEU A 28 44.32 -46.60 13.58
N ILE A 29 44.86 -46.67 12.36
CA ILE A 29 45.46 -47.85 11.68
C ILE A 29 46.39 -48.67 12.62
N PRO A 30 46.71 -49.98 12.38
CA PRO A 30 47.14 -50.50 11.06
C PRO A 30 46.81 -51.98 10.70
N GLU A 31 47.18 -52.35 9.46
CA GLU A 31 47.68 -53.66 8.97
C GLU A 31 48.27 -53.40 7.55
N LEU A 32 48.46 -54.40 6.67
CA LEU A 32 49.73 -55.08 6.38
C LEU A 32 49.94 -55.17 4.83
N GLN A 33 51.07 -55.57 4.23
CA GLN A 33 52.30 -56.19 4.76
C GLN A 33 53.59 -55.73 4.02
N THR A 34 54.63 -56.57 3.99
CA THR A 34 56.01 -56.39 3.53
C THR A 34 56.32 -56.73 2.06
N GLN A 35 57.34 -56.07 1.48
CA GLN A 35 58.36 -56.74 0.66
C GLN A 35 59.75 -56.08 0.92
N ALA A 36 60.87 -56.77 0.68
CA ALA A 36 62.18 -56.40 1.24
C ALA A 36 63.40 -56.78 0.36
N ALA A 37 64.60 -56.36 0.82
CA ALA A 37 65.93 -56.39 0.17
C ALA A 37 66.17 -55.31 -0.91
N SER A 38 67.39 -54.80 -1.15
CA SER A 38 68.73 -55.20 -0.67
C SER A 38 69.61 -54.00 -0.24
N LEU A 39 70.69 -54.28 0.49
CA LEU A 39 71.78 -53.36 0.85
C LEU A 39 72.80 -53.19 -0.29
N ASP A 40 73.45 -52.02 -0.40
CA ASP A 40 74.94 -51.90 -0.35
C ASP A 40 75.45 -50.43 -0.19
N GLN A 41 76.75 -50.24 0.12
CA GLN A 41 77.51 -48.97 0.12
C GLN A 41 79.02 -49.23 -0.15
N PRO A 42 79.92 -48.23 -0.23
CA PRO A 42 80.09 -47.21 -1.27
C PRO A 42 81.53 -47.27 -1.87
N PRO A 43 81.96 -46.29 -2.70
CA PRO A 43 83.36 -45.85 -2.63
C PRO A 43 83.55 -44.31 -2.66
N ARG A 44 84.80 -43.87 -2.46
CA ARG A 44 85.17 -42.47 -2.12
C ARG A 44 85.83 -41.67 -3.25
N SER A 45 85.61 -40.35 -3.19
CA SER A 45 86.57 -39.24 -3.44
C SER A 45 87.28 -39.06 -4.80
N ARG A 46 87.26 -37.81 -5.28
CA ARG A 46 88.44 -37.09 -5.84
C ARG A 46 88.28 -35.57 -5.68
N LEU A 47 89.40 -34.85 -5.58
CA LEU A 47 89.50 -33.39 -5.51
C LEU A 47 90.02 -32.82 -6.84
N ALA A 48 89.56 -31.62 -7.21
CA ALA A 48 90.24 -30.71 -8.13
C ALA A 48 89.73 -29.27 -7.89
N ASN A 49 90.61 -28.26 -8.03
CA ASN A 49 90.33 -26.86 -7.70
C ASN A 49 89.89 -26.04 -8.92
N SER A 50 89.00 -25.06 -8.71
CA SER A 50 89.19 -23.71 -9.26
C SER A 50 88.42 -22.64 -8.48
N THR A 51 89.07 -21.49 -8.28
CA THR A 51 88.59 -20.25 -7.63
C THR A 51 89.43 -19.09 -8.21
N PRO A 52 89.05 -17.80 -8.05
CA PRO A 52 87.84 -17.26 -7.42
C PRO A 52 87.06 -16.30 -8.35
N LEU A 53 85.95 -15.75 -7.85
CA LEU A 53 85.54 -14.39 -8.20
C LEU A 53 84.93 -13.72 -6.96
N ASN A 54 85.41 -12.53 -6.61
CA ASN A 54 85.00 -11.83 -5.39
C ASN A 54 83.72 -11.03 -5.63
N GLN A 55 82.74 -11.19 -4.75
CA GLN A 55 81.87 -10.10 -4.35
C GLN A 55 81.49 -10.28 -2.88
N PHE A 56 81.93 -9.35 -2.03
CA PHE A 56 81.37 -9.19 -0.70
C PHE A 56 80.08 -8.38 -0.87
N THR A 57 78.96 -9.04 -1.07
CA THR A 57 77.66 -8.42 -0.78
C THR A 57 77.64 -8.10 0.71
N GLN A 58 77.22 -6.90 1.09
CA GLN A 58 76.87 -6.66 2.49
C GLN A 58 75.74 -7.63 2.87
N ALA A 59 75.76 -8.11 4.11
CA ALA A 59 74.51 -8.57 4.69
C ALA A 59 73.67 -7.32 4.92
N ASP A 60 72.63 -7.13 4.13
CA ASP A 60 71.58 -6.17 4.47
C ASP A 60 71.02 -6.60 5.83
N GLU A 61 70.97 -5.66 6.79
CA GLU A 61 70.21 -5.88 8.00
C GLU A 61 68.73 -6.04 7.61
N PRO A 62 67.96 -6.93 8.24
CA PRO A 62 66.54 -7.08 7.92
C PRO A 62 65.85 -5.73 8.10
N GLU A 63 65.12 -5.26 7.09
CA GLU A 63 64.33 -4.04 7.21
C GLU A 63 63.42 -4.16 8.45
N ASP A 64 63.45 -3.12 9.28
CA ASP A 64 62.70 -3.06 10.53
C ASP A 64 61.20 -3.08 10.22
N LEU A 65 60.60 -4.28 10.30
CA LEU A 65 59.20 -4.54 9.93
C LEU A 65 58.26 -3.77 10.86
N ASN A 66 58.01 -2.53 10.46
CA ASN A 66 57.30 -1.52 11.22
C ASN A 66 55.86 -2.02 11.46
N PRO A 67 55.49 -2.39 12.70
CA PRO A 67 54.40 -3.33 12.96
C PRO A 67 53.05 -2.78 12.48
N LEU A 68 52.20 -3.68 12.00
CA LEU A 68 51.05 -3.36 11.15
C LEU A 68 49.96 -2.62 11.95
N ASN A 69 50.08 -1.30 11.99
CA ASN A 69 49.12 -0.37 12.57
C ASN A 69 48.03 -0.03 11.54
N LEU A 70 46.78 -0.04 11.98
CA LEU A 70 45.66 0.44 11.21
C LEU A 70 45.54 1.96 11.35
N GLU A 71 45.25 2.64 10.25
CA GLU A 71 44.96 4.07 10.23
C GLU A 71 43.44 4.33 10.13
N ALA A 72 43.04 5.56 10.39
CA ALA A 72 41.68 6.00 10.10
C ALA A 72 41.47 6.15 8.58
N ARG A 73 40.26 5.85 8.11
CA ARG A 73 39.83 6.09 6.73
C ARG A 73 38.52 6.86 6.67
N ILE A 74 38.31 7.52 5.54
CA ILE A 74 37.02 8.09 5.14
C ILE A 74 36.62 7.54 3.77
N GLY A 75 35.37 7.70 3.39
CA GLY A 75 34.93 7.35 2.05
C GLY A 75 33.55 7.88 1.71
N VAL A 76 33.23 7.76 0.43
CA VAL A 76 31.91 8.06 -0.13
C VAL A 76 31.39 6.86 -0.92
N SER A 77 30.07 6.69 -0.98
CA SER A 77 29.42 5.76 -1.91
C SER A 77 28.27 6.43 -2.65
N LEU A 78 27.89 5.83 -3.77
CA LEU A 78 26.64 6.03 -4.47
C LEU A 78 26.01 4.65 -4.67
N ASP A 79 24.84 4.45 -4.09
CA ASP A 79 24.07 3.21 -4.09
C ASP A 79 22.75 3.47 -4.83
N SER A 80 22.54 2.79 -5.96
CA SER A 80 21.54 3.16 -6.95
C SER A 80 20.65 1.99 -7.37
N GLY A 81 19.36 2.25 -7.55
CA GLY A 81 18.32 1.23 -7.70
C GLY A 81 17.66 0.88 -6.35
N PRO A 82 16.48 0.25 -6.38
CA PRO A 82 15.74 -0.10 -5.17
C PRO A 82 16.42 -1.25 -4.42
N GLY A 83 16.28 -1.24 -3.10
CA GLY A 83 16.79 -2.26 -2.19
C GLY A 83 15.79 -2.59 -1.09
N VAL A 84 16.16 -3.55 -0.24
CA VAL A 84 15.26 -4.12 0.77
C VAL A 84 14.85 -3.07 1.81
N GLY A 85 13.67 -2.48 1.61
CA GLY A 85 13.10 -1.40 2.41
C GLY A 85 13.46 0.03 1.96
N TYR A 86 13.96 0.26 0.74
CA TYR A 86 14.16 1.61 0.19
C TYR A 86 14.00 1.64 -1.35
N GLY A 87 13.27 2.63 -1.86
CA GLY A 87 12.97 2.75 -3.30
C GLY A 87 13.88 3.71 -4.09
N SER A 88 14.76 4.46 -3.42
CA SER A 88 15.51 5.58 -3.99
C SER A 88 17.03 5.38 -3.93
N THR A 89 17.72 5.89 -4.95
CA THR A 89 19.18 6.04 -4.96
C THR A 89 19.63 6.94 -3.81
N TYR A 90 20.73 6.59 -3.15
CA TYR A 90 21.33 7.40 -2.08
C TYR A 90 22.85 7.52 -2.23
N GLY A 91 23.39 8.65 -1.80
CA GLY A 91 24.82 8.84 -1.59
C GLY A 91 25.18 8.64 -0.12
N SER A 92 26.37 8.11 0.18
CA SER A 92 26.85 7.96 1.56
C SER A 92 28.15 8.71 1.78
N PHE A 93 28.35 9.24 2.98
CA PHE A 93 29.67 9.55 3.53
C PHE A 93 29.91 8.64 4.75
N TYR A 94 31.12 8.11 4.90
CA TYR A 94 31.47 7.27 6.05
C TYR A 94 32.92 7.45 6.51
N ALA A 95 33.17 7.10 7.76
CA ALA A 95 34.49 7.13 8.39
C ALA A 95 34.66 5.92 9.32
N PHE A 96 35.85 5.33 9.33
CA PHE A 96 36.25 4.25 10.23
C PHE A 96 37.52 4.68 10.97
N VAL A 97 37.53 4.55 12.30
CA VAL A 97 38.61 5.04 13.16
C VAL A 97 39.01 3.93 14.15
N PRO A 98 40.20 3.31 14.01
CA PRO A 98 40.76 2.48 15.08
C PRO A 98 41.18 3.38 16.24
N PHE A 99 40.57 3.20 17.42
CA PHE A 99 40.84 4.04 18.60
C PHE A 99 41.65 3.33 19.68
N SER A 100 41.79 2.01 19.61
CA SER A 100 42.74 1.24 20.41
C SER A 100 43.14 -0.02 19.67
N GLN A 101 44.44 -0.24 19.48
CA GLN A 101 44.94 -1.41 18.77
C GLN A 101 46.16 -2.02 19.47
N THR A 102 46.35 -3.32 19.27
CA THR A 102 47.63 -3.99 19.44
C THR A 102 47.99 -4.46 18.03
N PRO A 103 49.08 -3.93 17.43
CA PRO A 103 49.43 -4.19 16.02
C PRO A 103 49.37 -5.67 15.69
N GLU A 104 48.85 -5.97 14.48
CA GLU A 104 48.60 -7.32 13.95
C GLU A 104 47.61 -8.22 14.73
N GLN A 105 47.39 -7.98 16.02
CA GLN A 105 46.67 -8.89 16.91
C GLN A 105 45.20 -8.52 17.12
N ARG A 106 44.88 -7.23 17.30
CA ARG A 106 43.52 -6.79 17.65
C ARG A 106 43.29 -5.30 17.47
N THR A 107 42.04 -4.92 17.20
CA THR A 107 41.60 -3.52 17.10
C THR A 107 40.21 -3.31 17.70
N PHE A 108 40.04 -2.18 18.39
CA PHE A 108 38.76 -1.57 18.71
C PHE A 108 38.57 -0.34 17.82
N PHE A 109 37.43 -0.27 17.16
CA PHE A 109 37.15 0.75 16.16
C PHE A 109 35.74 1.36 16.32
N GLY A 110 35.61 2.61 15.87
CA GLY A 110 34.32 3.24 15.61
C GLY A 110 34.08 3.36 14.10
N GLU A 111 32.86 3.16 13.65
CA GLU A 111 32.45 3.44 12.26
C GLU A 111 31.21 4.32 12.25
N GLY A 112 31.28 5.49 11.60
CA GLY A 112 30.16 6.40 11.38
C GLY A 112 29.80 6.46 9.89
N ARG A 113 28.51 6.42 9.55
CA ARG A 113 28.00 6.62 8.18
C ARG A 113 26.79 7.56 8.20
N VAL A 114 26.68 8.40 7.18
CA VAL A 114 25.51 9.22 6.86
C VAL A 114 25.10 8.90 5.43
N ASN A 115 23.82 8.61 5.22
CA ASN A 115 23.20 8.24 3.96
C ASN A 115 22.23 9.37 3.58
N LEU A 116 22.32 9.89 2.35
CA LEU A 116 21.52 11.00 1.82
C LEU A 116 20.75 10.51 0.60
N LEU A 117 19.44 10.39 0.73
CA LEU A 117 18.56 9.86 -0.31
C LEU A 117 18.20 10.97 -1.32
N ALA A 118 17.93 10.57 -2.57
CA ALA A 118 17.67 11.50 -3.67
C ALA A 118 16.40 12.38 -3.49
N GLN A 119 15.52 12.08 -2.52
CA GLN A 119 14.30 12.86 -2.25
C GLN A 119 14.42 13.71 -0.98
N GLY A 120 15.61 13.75 -0.35
CA GLY A 120 15.94 14.60 0.80
C GLY A 120 15.95 13.88 2.15
N GLU A 121 15.67 12.57 2.18
CA GLU A 121 15.71 11.79 3.41
C GLU A 121 17.15 11.50 3.86
N VAL A 122 17.34 11.37 5.18
CA VAL A 122 18.63 11.11 5.81
C VAL A 122 18.56 9.83 6.64
N GLY A 123 19.55 8.96 6.46
CA GLY A 123 19.89 7.90 7.41
C GLY A 123 21.25 8.16 8.04
N SER A 124 21.50 7.65 9.24
CA SER A 124 22.86 7.55 9.76
C SER A 124 23.04 6.34 10.68
N ASN A 125 24.30 5.93 10.80
CA ASN A 125 24.71 4.72 11.50
C ASN A 125 25.94 5.06 12.34
N ILE A 126 25.92 4.77 13.64
CA ILE A 126 27.09 4.86 14.52
C ILE A 126 27.35 3.48 15.11
N ARG A 127 28.54 2.92 14.85
CA ARG A 127 28.98 1.60 15.29
C ARG A 127 30.21 1.69 16.18
N LEU A 128 30.29 0.77 17.14
CA LEU A 128 31.51 0.39 17.84
C LEU A 128 31.76 -1.10 17.60
N GLY A 129 33.01 -1.49 17.37
CA GLY A 129 33.36 -2.89 17.11
C GLY A 129 34.74 -3.29 17.64
N TYR A 130 34.91 -4.61 17.70
CA TYR A 130 36.14 -5.27 18.12
C TYR A 130 36.49 -6.39 17.14
N ARG A 131 37.79 -6.52 16.82
CA ARG A 131 38.35 -7.62 16.04
C ARG A 131 39.64 -8.14 16.67
N GLN A 132 39.89 -9.42 16.47
CA GLN A 132 41.07 -10.15 16.90
C GLN A 132 41.55 -11.09 15.79
N HIS A 133 42.85 -11.08 15.51
CA HIS A 133 43.51 -12.12 14.71
C HIS A 133 43.84 -13.33 15.60
N LEU A 134 43.72 -14.52 15.03
CA LEU A 134 43.94 -15.81 15.66
C LEU A 134 45.05 -16.55 14.88
N PRO A 135 46.34 -16.29 15.15
CA PRO A 135 47.46 -16.76 14.32
C PRO A 135 47.51 -18.27 14.12
N GLU A 136 47.06 -19.05 15.10
CA GLU A 136 47.01 -20.52 15.07
C GLU A 136 46.08 -21.08 13.96
N SER A 137 45.12 -20.26 13.51
CA SER A 137 44.11 -20.61 12.50
C SER A 137 44.15 -19.72 11.25
N ASP A 138 44.96 -18.66 11.29
CA ASP A 138 44.98 -17.52 10.36
C ASP A 138 43.58 -16.97 10.02
N LEU A 139 42.86 -16.57 11.07
CA LEU A 139 41.53 -15.96 10.98
C LEU A 139 41.48 -14.63 11.74
N VAL A 140 40.73 -13.66 11.22
CA VAL A 140 40.18 -12.57 12.01
C VAL A 140 38.76 -12.93 12.45
N VAL A 141 38.48 -12.83 13.75
CA VAL A 141 37.13 -12.87 14.31
C VAL A 141 36.77 -11.50 14.86
N GLY A 142 35.49 -11.13 14.84
CA GLY A 142 35.05 -9.85 15.37
C GLY A 142 33.54 -9.75 15.59
N GLY A 143 33.14 -8.60 16.12
CA GLY A 143 31.74 -8.24 16.30
C GLY A 143 31.55 -6.75 16.50
N HIS A 144 30.32 -6.29 16.28
CA HIS A 144 29.93 -4.88 16.35
C HIS A 144 28.59 -4.68 17.04
N LEU A 145 28.41 -3.48 17.59
CA LEU A 145 27.16 -2.93 18.09
C LEU A 145 26.94 -1.59 17.40
N GLY A 146 25.75 -1.39 16.82
CA GLY A 146 25.37 -0.20 16.08
C GLY A 146 24.08 0.42 16.59
N TYR A 147 23.99 1.74 16.44
CA TYR A 147 22.74 2.49 16.52
C TYR A 147 22.49 3.16 15.18
N ASP A 148 21.32 2.90 14.62
CA ASP A 148 20.88 3.37 13.32
C ASP A 148 19.66 4.29 13.48
N LEU A 149 19.58 5.31 12.64
CA LEU A 149 18.43 6.17 12.50
C LEU A 149 18.15 6.43 11.02
N ARG A 150 16.87 6.61 10.68
CA ARG A 150 16.43 6.94 9.32
C ARG A 150 15.16 7.76 9.37
N ASN A 151 15.11 8.90 8.69
CA ASN A 151 13.86 9.56 8.36
C ASN A 151 13.29 9.08 7.01
N THR A 152 12.00 9.30 6.81
CA THR A 152 11.28 8.96 5.56
C THR A 152 10.72 10.22 4.87
N GLU A 153 10.12 10.06 3.69
CA GLU A 153 9.50 11.15 2.92
C GLU A 153 8.37 11.85 3.69
N PHE A 154 7.73 11.15 4.63
CA PHE A 154 6.66 11.69 5.49
C PHE A 154 7.17 12.40 6.75
N SER A 155 8.47 12.70 6.83
CA SER A 155 9.15 13.30 7.99
C SER A 155 9.16 12.44 9.27
N GLU A 156 8.65 11.20 9.22
CA GLU A 156 8.78 10.25 10.31
C GLU A 156 10.23 9.78 10.47
N THR A 157 10.62 9.43 11.70
CA THR A 157 11.97 8.94 12.02
C THR A 157 11.91 7.64 12.79
N PHE A 158 12.60 6.63 12.27
CA PHE A 158 12.72 5.31 12.87
C PHE A 158 14.13 5.09 13.44
N HIS A 159 14.21 4.28 14.48
CA HIS A 159 15.43 4.00 15.25
C HIS A 159 15.64 2.50 15.35
N GLN A 160 16.89 2.04 15.31
CA GLN A 160 17.22 0.63 15.32
C GLN A 160 18.56 0.37 16.02
N ILE A 161 18.65 -0.73 16.76
CA ILE A 161 19.90 -1.28 17.28
C ILE A 161 20.35 -2.40 16.34
N GLY A 162 21.55 -2.26 15.81
CA GLY A 162 22.25 -3.30 15.06
C GLY A 162 23.22 -4.05 15.96
N LEU A 163 23.36 -5.35 15.74
CA LEU A 163 24.45 -6.15 16.33
C LEU A 163 24.97 -7.13 15.28
N GLY A 164 26.22 -7.57 15.39
CA GLY A 164 26.70 -8.62 14.50
C GLY A 164 28.02 -9.23 14.89
N ALA A 165 28.32 -10.36 14.26
CA ALA A 165 29.55 -11.13 14.39
C ALA A 165 30.08 -11.49 13.00
N GLU A 166 31.40 -11.54 12.87
CA GLU A 166 32.08 -11.88 11.61
C GLU A 166 33.31 -12.75 11.85
N VAL A 167 33.59 -13.62 10.88
CA VAL A 167 34.83 -14.40 10.77
C VAL A 167 35.37 -14.29 9.35
N MET A 168 36.67 -14.09 9.23
CA MET A 168 37.35 -13.73 7.99
C MET A 168 38.69 -14.46 7.90
N GLY A 169 38.85 -15.33 6.91
CA GLY A 169 40.13 -15.94 6.55
C GLY A 169 40.73 -15.31 5.29
N GLN A 170 41.81 -15.90 4.77
CA GLN A 170 42.60 -15.35 3.65
C GLN A 170 41.80 -15.04 2.38
N ARG A 171 40.79 -15.87 2.06
CA ARG A 171 39.98 -15.77 0.83
C ARG A 171 38.48 -15.87 1.06
N TRP A 172 38.03 -16.09 2.29
CA TRP A 172 36.64 -16.38 2.62
C TRP A 172 36.21 -15.64 3.88
N GLU A 173 34.92 -15.38 3.99
CA GLU A 173 34.33 -14.67 5.13
C GLU A 173 32.88 -15.11 5.37
N ALA A 174 32.44 -15.03 6.62
CA ALA A 174 31.04 -15.27 7.00
C ALA A 174 30.62 -14.23 8.05
N ARG A 175 29.41 -13.67 7.88
CA ARG A 175 28.84 -12.65 8.77
C ARG A 175 27.42 -12.98 9.18
N LEU A 176 27.09 -12.62 10.41
CA LEU A 176 25.76 -12.72 11.01
C LEU A 176 25.40 -11.36 11.60
N ASN A 177 24.36 -10.70 11.09
CA ASN A 177 23.87 -9.41 11.61
C ASN A 177 22.43 -9.55 12.12
N GLY A 178 22.11 -8.87 13.22
CA GLY A 178 20.76 -8.72 13.77
C GLY A 178 20.34 -7.25 13.82
N TYR A 179 19.04 -7.00 13.65
CA TYR A 179 18.45 -5.68 13.50
C TYR A 179 17.17 -5.56 14.33
N LEU A 180 17.17 -4.70 15.35
CA LEU A 180 16.04 -4.50 16.26
C LEU A 180 15.59 -3.04 16.24
N PRO A 181 14.52 -2.70 15.49
CA PRO A 181 13.82 -1.42 15.65
C PRO A 181 13.41 -1.18 17.10
N ILE A 182 13.47 0.08 17.53
CA ILE A 182 13.11 0.52 18.88
C ILE A 182 12.22 1.77 18.84
N GLY A 183 11.42 1.98 19.89
CA GLY A 183 10.40 3.03 19.92
C GLY A 183 9.17 2.62 19.10
N ASP A 184 8.56 3.59 18.41
CA ASP A 184 7.36 3.35 17.61
C ASP A 184 7.73 2.69 16.27
N THR A 185 7.69 1.36 16.21
CA THR A 185 8.11 0.60 15.02
C THR A 185 7.09 0.61 13.87
N ARG A 186 5.91 1.21 14.06
CA ARG A 186 4.89 1.45 13.02
C ARG A 186 4.21 2.80 13.29
N ARG A 187 4.12 3.66 12.28
CA ARG A 187 3.49 4.99 12.38
C ARG A 187 2.52 5.23 11.23
N GLN A 188 1.42 5.93 11.49
CA GLN A 188 0.51 6.37 10.45
C GLN A 188 1.06 7.64 9.80
N VAL A 189 1.28 7.61 8.49
CA VAL A 189 1.95 8.68 7.73
C VAL A 189 1.01 9.47 6.82
N ALA A 190 -0.14 8.88 6.45
CA ALA A 190 -1.16 9.58 5.69
C ALA A 190 -2.58 9.10 6.03
N PHE A 191 -3.55 9.94 5.69
CA PHE A 191 -4.99 9.67 5.80
C PHE A 191 -5.70 10.29 4.59
N ALA A 192 -6.62 9.55 3.98
CA ALA A 192 -7.52 10.06 2.96
C ALA A 192 -8.96 9.57 3.22
N ASP A 193 -9.93 10.50 3.17
CA ASP A 193 -11.34 10.13 2.96
C ASP A 193 -11.49 9.81 1.47
N SER A 194 -11.59 8.52 1.16
CA SER A 194 -11.68 7.99 -0.21
C SER A 194 -13.11 8.03 -0.75
N GLY A 195 -14.05 8.60 -0.01
CA GLY A 195 -15.37 8.97 -0.48
C GLY A 195 -16.52 8.31 0.26
N THR A 196 -17.72 8.76 -0.10
CA THR A 196 -18.97 8.29 0.48
C THR A 196 -19.63 7.26 -0.43
N LEU A 197 -19.84 6.04 0.09
CA LEU A 197 -20.62 4.99 -0.57
C LEU A 197 -22.06 5.00 -0.02
N ILE A 198 -23.01 4.74 -0.91
CA ILE A 198 -24.45 4.72 -0.62
C ILE A 198 -25.03 3.37 -1.03
N SER A 199 -25.81 2.73 -0.17
CA SER A 199 -26.54 1.50 -0.48
C SER A 199 -27.94 1.49 0.15
N ASN A 200 -28.67 0.38 -0.03
CA ASN A 200 -29.95 0.11 0.66
C ASN A 200 -30.97 1.25 0.56
N LEU A 201 -31.06 1.87 -0.61
CA LEU A 201 -32.05 2.90 -0.92
C LEU A 201 -33.45 2.28 -0.87
N GLN A 202 -34.28 2.69 0.09
CA GLN A 202 -35.54 2.01 0.44
C GLN A 202 -36.58 2.98 1.02
N PHE A 203 -37.87 2.71 0.77
CA PHE A 203 -38.95 3.46 1.40
C PHE A 203 -39.29 2.92 2.79
N ARG A 204 -39.63 3.81 3.73
CA ARG A 204 -40.25 3.49 5.03
C ARG A 204 -41.17 4.65 5.44
N GLY A 205 -42.41 4.37 5.83
CA GLY A 205 -43.42 5.40 6.07
C GLY A 205 -43.65 6.26 4.83
N ASN A 206 -43.54 7.58 4.97
CA ASN A 206 -43.57 8.53 3.84
C ASN A 206 -42.16 9.00 3.41
N ASN A 207 -41.08 8.31 3.77
CA ASN A 207 -39.72 8.79 3.48
C ASN A 207 -38.85 7.73 2.78
N LEU A 208 -37.89 8.23 2.01
CA LEU A 208 -36.85 7.43 1.38
C LEU A 208 -35.59 7.48 2.26
N PHE A 209 -35.04 6.32 2.58
CA PHE A 209 -33.84 6.13 3.40
C PHE A 209 -32.72 5.53 2.55
N PHE A 210 -31.47 5.81 2.93
CA PHE A 210 -30.29 5.10 2.41
C PHE A 210 -29.25 4.89 3.50
N ASP A 211 -28.42 3.85 3.34
CA ASP A 211 -27.27 3.60 4.21
C ASP A 211 -26.03 4.31 3.65
N ARG A 212 -25.43 5.19 4.46
CA ARG A 212 -24.21 5.93 4.12
C ARG A 212 -22.99 5.33 4.82
N PHE A 213 -21.96 5.00 4.05
CA PHE A 213 -20.65 4.53 4.52
C PHE A 213 -19.57 5.54 4.12
N ARG A 214 -18.54 5.70 4.96
CA ARG A 214 -17.30 6.39 4.59
C ARG A 214 -16.21 5.35 4.33
N GLN A 215 -15.50 5.48 3.21
CA GLN A 215 -14.29 4.71 2.96
C GLN A 215 -13.07 5.56 3.31
N GLN A 216 -12.27 5.10 4.26
CA GLN A 216 -11.02 5.74 4.66
C GLN A 216 -9.83 4.89 4.22
N THR A 217 -8.82 5.53 3.65
CA THR A 217 -7.51 4.90 3.36
C THR A 217 -6.48 5.47 4.32
N GLN A 218 -5.84 4.61 5.10
CA GLN A 218 -4.78 4.96 6.04
C GLN A 218 -3.46 4.38 5.53
N THR A 219 -2.42 5.21 5.42
CA THR A 219 -1.07 4.76 5.04
C THR A 219 -0.20 4.69 6.29
N PHE A 220 0.52 3.59 6.47
CA PHE A 220 1.48 3.41 7.55
C PHE A 220 2.88 3.14 7.00
N GLU A 221 3.89 3.51 7.76
CA GLU A 221 5.27 3.05 7.57
C GLU A 221 5.72 2.24 8.77
N ALA A 222 6.41 1.13 8.51
CA ALA A 222 6.79 0.14 9.53
C ALA A 222 8.26 -0.25 9.41
N ALA A 223 9.01 -0.12 10.51
CA ALA A 223 10.41 -0.55 10.57
C ALA A 223 10.49 -2.06 10.82
N ALA A 224 11.11 -2.79 9.90
CA ALA A 224 11.26 -4.24 10.00
C ALA A 224 12.38 -4.63 10.97
N ALA A 225 12.07 -5.55 11.89
CA ALA A 225 13.08 -6.29 12.64
C ALA A 225 13.68 -7.39 11.76
N GLY A 226 14.88 -7.90 12.05
CA GLY A 226 15.43 -8.97 11.23
C GLY A 226 16.81 -9.49 11.60
N LEU A 227 17.30 -10.39 10.75
CA LEU A 227 18.60 -11.03 10.82
C LEU A 227 19.09 -11.36 9.41
N ASP A 228 20.39 -11.22 9.14
CA ASP A 228 21.03 -11.74 7.92
C ASP A 228 22.25 -12.63 8.22
N LEU A 229 22.47 -13.60 7.34
CA LEU A 229 23.62 -14.50 7.30
C LEU A 229 24.17 -14.49 5.87
N GLU A 230 25.42 -14.04 5.69
CA GLU A 230 26.06 -13.91 4.38
C GLU A 230 27.46 -14.52 4.39
N GLY A 231 27.77 -15.34 3.38
CA GLY A 231 29.10 -15.86 3.10
C GLY A 231 29.71 -15.17 1.89
N GLY A 232 30.99 -14.81 1.98
CA GLY A 232 31.78 -14.19 0.91
C GLY A 232 33.01 -15.01 0.54
N TYR A 233 33.41 -14.97 -0.73
CA TYR A 233 34.63 -15.62 -1.24
C TYR A 233 35.32 -14.78 -2.33
N GLN A 234 36.65 -14.70 -2.29
CA GLN A 234 37.47 -14.02 -3.28
C GLN A 234 37.55 -14.86 -4.56
N LEU A 235 36.79 -14.50 -5.58
CA LEU A 235 36.69 -15.22 -6.86
C LEU A 235 37.95 -15.05 -7.71
N ALA A 236 38.49 -13.83 -7.77
CA ALA A 236 39.70 -13.49 -8.51
C ALA A 236 40.44 -12.32 -7.86
N ASP A 237 41.74 -12.22 -8.14
CA ASP A 237 42.65 -11.17 -7.72
C ASP A 237 43.57 -10.74 -8.87
N TRP A 238 43.99 -9.47 -8.85
CA TRP A 238 44.92 -8.86 -9.82
C TRP A 238 45.80 -7.81 -9.14
N GLU A 239 46.79 -7.29 -9.85
CA GLU A 239 47.84 -6.41 -9.30
C GLU A 239 47.33 -5.17 -8.55
N SER A 240 46.17 -4.63 -8.93
CA SER A 240 45.56 -3.44 -8.31
C SER A 240 44.28 -3.70 -7.50
N GLY A 241 43.84 -4.95 -7.32
CA GLY A 241 42.50 -5.18 -6.78
C GLY A 241 42.00 -6.62 -6.76
N SER A 242 40.74 -6.82 -6.38
CA SER A 242 40.14 -8.15 -6.28
C SER A 242 38.62 -8.17 -6.46
N LEU A 243 38.09 -9.33 -6.86
CA LEU A 243 36.67 -9.59 -7.06
C LEU A 243 36.17 -10.60 -6.01
N TYR A 244 35.24 -10.16 -5.17
CA TYR A 244 34.52 -10.99 -4.22
C TYR A 244 33.12 -11.33 -4.73
N GLY A 245 32.69 -12.57 -4.49
CA GLY A 245 31.32 -13.02 -4.64
C GLY A 245 30.71 -13.38 -3.29
N TYR A 246 29.43 -13.07 -3.12
CA TYR A 246 28.70 -13.20 -1.86
C TYR A 246 27.34 -13.86 -2.10
N LEU A 247 26.94 -14.71 -1.15
CA LEU A 247 25.63 -15.33 -1.11
C LEU A 247 25.15 -15.39 0.33
N GLY A 248 23.90 -14.98 0.57
CA GLY A 248 23.31 -14.94 1.90
C GLY A 248 21.79 -15.07 1.91
N THR A 249 21.25 -15.21 3.11
CA THR A 249 19.82 -15.21 3.40
C THR A 249 19.53 -14.23 4.53
N TYR A 250 18.32 -13.70 4.55
CA TYR A 250 17.85 -12.80 5.59
C TYR A 250 16.40 -13.09 5.94
N TYR A 251 16.06 -12.88 7.21
CA TYR A 251 14.68 -12.92 7.70
C TYR A 251 14.29 -11.52 8.18
N LEU A 252 13.09 -11.08 7.83
CA LEU A 252 12.51 -9.82 8.25
C LEU A 252 11.15 -10.06 8.90
N ASN A 253 10.87 -9.35 9.98
CA ASN A 253 9.57 -9.31 10.64
C ASN A 253 9.01 -7.90 10.56
N VAL A 254 8.01 -7.71 9.70
CA VAL A 254 7.30 -6.46 9.47
C VAL A 254 6.12 -6.36 10.45
N PRO A 255 5.98 -5.28 11.24
CA PRO A 255 4.80 -5.03 12.07
C PRO A 255 3.49 -5.09 11.27
N SER A 256 2.44 -5.64 11.89
CA SER A 256 1.12 -5.95 11.29
C SER A 256 1.08 -7.01 10.18
N GLU A 257 2.17 -7.30 9.44
CA GLU A 257 2.16 -8.30 8.36
C GLU A 257 2.81 -9.64 8.71
N GLY A 258 3.94 -9.63 9.43
CA GLY A 258 4.61 -10.85 9.89
C GLY A 258 5.98 -11.10 9.23
N GLY A 259 6.28 -12.38 8.99
CA GLY A 259 7.64 -12.89 8.75
C GLY A 259 7.95 -13.26 7.31
N TYR A 260 9.02 -12.70 6.77
CA TYR A 260 9.48 -12.89 5.39
C TYR A 260 10.92 -13.39 5.34
N LEU A 261 11.15 -14.48 4.59
CA LEU A 261 12.49 -15.00 4.29
C LEU A 261 12.91 -14.56 2.89
N GLY A 262 14.16 -14.11 2.76
CA GLY A 262 14.75 -13.67 1.51
C GLY A 262 16.16 -14.21 1.28
N VAL A 263 16.64 -14.03 0.05
CA VAL A 263 18.02 -14.36 -0.38
C VAL A 263 18.67 -13.15 -1.04
N ARG A 264 20.01 -13.06 -0.93
CA ARG A 264 20.84 -12.01 -1.54
C ARG A 264 22.06 -12.64 -2.20
N GLY A 265 22.32 -12.28 -3.46
CA GLY A 265 23.58 -12.53 -4.15
C GLY A 265 24.25 -11.20 -4.48
N ARG A 266 25.58 -11.11 -4.33
CA ARG A 266 26.33 -9.86 -4.51
C ARG A 266 27.71 -10.13 -5.12
N LEU A 267 28.17 -9.23 -5.99
CA LEU A 267 29.56 -9.15 -6.44
C LEU A 267 30.13 -7.79 -6.02
N LEU A 268 31.40 -7.75 -5.61
CA LEU A 268 32.13 -6.53 -5.30
C LEU A 268 33.52 -6.61 -5.93
N ALA A 269 33.83 -5.67 -6.83
CA ALA A 269 35.15 -5.49 -7.42
C ALA A 269 35.84 -4.30 -6.75
N GLU A 270 36.91 -4.56 -6.03
CA GLU A 270 37.90 -3.56 -5.63
C GLU A 270 38.76 -3.28 -6.87
N LEU A 271 38.58 -2.13 -7.52
CA LEU A 271 39.23 -1.80 -8.80
C LEU A 271 40.63 -1.19 -8.59
N SER A 272 40.77 -0.41 -7.51
CA SER A 272 42.02 0.10 -6.96
C SER A 272 41.93 0.16 -5.43
N GLU A 273 43.01 0.53 -4.75
CA GLU A 273 43.03 0.83 -3.31
C GLU A 273 41.96 1.85 -2.88
N VAL A 274 41.55 2.72 -3.81
CA VAL A 274 40.55 3.79 -3.60
C VAL A 274 39.18 3.38 -4.11
N LEU A 275 39.08 2.86 -5.34
CA LEU A 275 37.81 2.72 -6.06
C LEU A 275 37.27 1.29 -6.01
N SER A 276 36.00 1.14 -5.68
CA SER A 276 35.26 -0.12 -5.77
C SER A 276 33.91 0.03 -6.47
N ALA A 277 33.46 -1.05 -7.10
CA ALA A 277 32.17 -1.16 -7.78
C ALA A 277 31.49 -2.48 -7.40
N GLY A 278 30.20 -2.43 -7.06
CA GLY A 278 29.43 -3.58 -6.62
C GLY A 278 28.09 -3.70 -7.35
N VAL A 279 27.59 -4.93 -7.44
CA VAL A 279 26.21 -5.23 -7.87
C VAL A 279 25.59 -6.23 -6.90
N ALA A 280 24.31 -6.08 -6.58
CA ALA A 280 23.58 -7.06 -5.79
C ALA A 280 22.16 -7.28 -6.32
N VAL A 281 21.71 -8.53 -6.21
CA VAL A 281 20.32 -8.94 -6.40
C VAL A 281 19.83 -9.47 -5.05
N SER A 282 18.63 -9.09 -4.65
CA SER A 282 17.95 -9.66 -3.48
C SER A 282 16.48 -9.91 -3.80
N THR A 283 15.89 -10.96 -3.23
CA THR A 283 14.45 -11.25 -3.38
C THR A 283 13.87 -11.80 -2.09
N ASP A 284 12.68 -11.31 -1.72
CA ASP A 284 11.85 -11.75 -0.60
C ASP A 284 10.36 -11.52 -0.91
N GLY A 285 9.47 -12.00 -0.03
CA GLY A 285 8.02 -11.96 -0.23
C GLY A 285 7.33 -10.60 0.00
N ASN A 286 8.02 -9.61 0.58
CA ASN A 286 7.51 -8.28 0.92
C ASN A 286 8.04 -7.22 -0.05
N PHE A 287 9.37 -7.10 -0.12
CA PHE A 287 10.05 -6.09 -0.94
C PHE A 287 10.27 -6.55 -2.38
N GLY A 288 9.97 -7.80 -2.71
CA GLY A 288 10.12 -8.37 -4.04
C GLY A 288 11.57 -8.46 -4.50
N THR A 289 11.77 -8.55 -5.82
CA THR A 289 13.11 -8.66 -6.41
C THR A 289 13.72 -7.27 -6.65
N ASN A 290 14.80 -7.00 -5.93
CA ASN A 290 15.54 -5.74 -5.91
C ASN A 290 16.92 -5.89 -6.55
N PHE A 291 17.40 -4.82 -7.19
CA PHE A 291 18.71 -4.77 -7.85
C PHE A 291 19.39 -3.44 -7.55
N THR A 292 20.59 -3.51 -6.97
CA THR A 292 21.37 -2.33 -6.55
C THR A 292 22.75 -2.31 -7.22
N LEU A 293 23.10 -1.17 -7.80
CA LEU A 293 24.45 -0.84 -8.24
C LEU A 293 25.15 0.02 -7.19
N GLN A 294 26.37 -0.31 -6.81
CA GLN A 294 27.18 0.46 -5.86
C GLN A 294 28.46 0.95 -6.54
N LEU A 295 28.85 2.20 -6.30
CA LEU A 295 30.18 2.75 -6.58
C LEU A 295 30.69 3.42 -5.30
N ALA A 296 31.92 3.13 -4.87
CA ALA A 296 32.47 3.73 -3.67
C ALA A 296 33.95 4.09 -3.81
N ALA A 297 34.34 5.23 -3.20
CA ALA A 297 35.71 5.72 -3.13
C ALA A 297 36.14 5.83 -1.65
N THR A 298 37.26 5.21 -1.30
CA THR A 298 37.82 5.15 0.06
C THR A 298 39.18 5.85 0.09
N PHE A 299 39.48 6.57 1.17
CA PHE A 299 40.72 7.34 1.33
C PHE A 299 41.29 7.17 2.74
N GLY A 300 42.59 6.92 2.83
CA GLY A 300 43.28 6.59 4.09
C GLY A 300 43.12 5.11 4.49
N GLY A 301 43.96 4.65 5.43
CA GLY A 301 44.14 3.23 5.70
C GLY A 301 45.07 2.55 4.68
N ARG A 302 45.58 1.37 5.04
CA ARG A 302 46.21 0.46 4.08
C ARG A 302 45.13 -0.32 3.31
N PRO A 303 45.36 -0.69 2.04
CA PRO A 303 44.48 -1.60 1.31
C PRO A 303 44.45 -3.00 1.94
N VAL A 304 43.48 -3.82 1.52
CA VAL A 304 43.27 -5.20 2.02
C VAL A 304 44.37 -6.17 1.56
N ARG A 305 45.09 -5.83 0.48
CA ARG A 305 46.36 -6.42 0.09
C ARG A 305 47.28 -5.37 -0.52
N GLN A 306 48.59 -5.53 -0.32
CA GLN A 306 49.66 -4.89 -1.10
C GLN A 306 50.43 -5.91 -1.94
N GLN A 307 51.13 -5.43 -2.97
CA GLN A 307 51.95 -6.28 -3.84
C GLN A 307 53.14 -6.86 -3.05
N GLY A 308 53.14 -8.18 -2.85
CA GLY A 308 54.19 -8.90 -2.13
C GLY A 308 53.77 -9.43 -0.75
N GLU A 309 52.62 -9.02 -0.21
CA GLU A 309 52.13 -9.50 1.09
C GLU A 309 51.84 -11.02 1.09
N THR A 310 52.22 -11.65 2.20
CA THR A 310 51.98 -13.07 2.48
C THR A 310 50.50 -13.37 2.77
N PRO A 311 50.08 -14.65 2.77
CA PRO A 311 48.75 -15.06 3.22
C PRO A 311 48.33 -14.47 4.58
N ALA A 312 49.23 -14.45 5.56
CA ALA A 312 48.93 -13.98 6.92
C ALA A 312 48.79 -12.45 7.00
N GLU A 313 49.65 -11.68 6.31
CA GLU A 313 49.51 -10.21 6.22
C GLU A 313 48.18 -9.84 5.56
N SER A 314 47.79 -10.57 4.51
CA SER A 314 46.48 -10.45 3.85
C SER A 314 45.29 -10.81 4.76
N VAL A 315 45.48 -11.53 5.86
CA VAL A 315 44.44 -11.77 6.88
C VAL A 315 44.46 -10.67 7.93
N VAL A 316 45.64 -10.28 8.40
CA VAL A 316 45.83 -9.18 9.36
C VAL A 316 45.26 -7.86 8.84
N ALA A 317 45.44 -7.54 7.56
CA ALA A 317 44.85 -6.37 6.92
C ALA A 317 43.31 -6.31 7.04
N ARG A 318 42.65 -7.47 7.19
CA ARG A 318 41.18 -7.58 7.36
C ARG A 318 40.70 -7.10 8.73
N LEU A 319 41.59 -6.95 9.73
CA LEU A 319 41.30 -6.18 10.94
C LEU A 319 40.79 -4.76 10.61
N GLY A 320 41.27 -4.17 9.51
CA GLY A 320 40.93 -2.84 9.05
C GLY A 320 39.69 -2.71 8.16
N GLN A 321 39.03 -3.79 7.70
CA GLN A 321 37.93 -3.69 6.72
C GLN A 321 36.68 -2.92 7.23
N PRO A 322 35.78 -2.42 6.36
CA PRO A 322 34.49 -1.87 6.82
C PRO A 322 33.61 -2.94 7.49
N VAL A 323 32.66 -2.55 8.33
CA VAL A 323 31.61 -3.49 8.79
C VAL A 323 30.60 -3.70 7.68
N GLN A 324 30.57 -4.90 7.09
CA GLN A 324 29.57 -5.23 6.06
C GLN A 324 28.26 -5.71 6.70
N ARG A 325 27.20 -4.91 6.53
CA ARG A 325 25.82 -5.18 6.97
C ARG A 325 24.82 -4.45 6.08
N ARG A 326 23.55 -4.40 6.48
CA ARG A 326 22.55 -3.48 5.92
C ARG A 326 22.72 -2.10 6.56
N GLU A 327 22.92 -1.10 5.71
CA GLU A 327 23.22 0.29 6.12
C GLU A 327 21.95 1.15 6.32
N MET A 328 20.79 0.64 5.92
CA MET A 328 19.51 1.31 6.06
C MET A 328 18.55 0.45 6.86
N ILE A 329 17.84 1.08 7.82
CA ILE A 329 16.65 0.50 8.45
C ILE A 329 15.67 0.19 7.32
N ALA A 330 15.25 -1.07 7.18
CA ALA A 330 14.25 -1.45 6.19
C ALA A 330 12.88 -0.93 6.63
N ILE A 331 12.30 -0.04 5.84
CA ILE A 331 10.97 0.50 6.05
C ILE A 331 10.03 -0.13 5.02
N ASP A 332 8.94 -0.70 5.52
CA ASP A 332 7.79 -1.18 4.76
C ASP A 332 6.68 -0.11 4.73
N ARG A 333 5.83 -0.11 3.69
CA ARG A 333 4.76 0.88 3.51
C ARG A 333 3.42 0.21 3.20
N GLN A 334 2.49 0.35 4.14
CA GLN A 334 1.24 -0.38 4.22
C GLN A 334 0.06 0.55 3.91
N GLN A 335 -0.99 0.03 3.26
CA GLN A 335 -2.24 0.76 3.03
C GLN A 335 -3.42 -0.04 3.57
N GLU A 336 -4.06 0.48 4.62
CA GLU A 336 -5.23 -0.12 5.26
C GLU A 336 -6.50 0.62 4.83
N ASN A 337 -7.40 -0.09 4.14
CA ASN A 337 -8.71 0.42 3.74
C ASN A 337 -9.76 0.05 4.79
N THR A 338 -10.34 1.06 5.44
CA THR A 338 -11.40 0.89 6.44
C THR A 338 -12.72 1.44 5.89
N ILE A 339 -13.82 0.72 6.13
CA ILE A 339 -15.18 1.19 5.84
C ILE A 339 -15.87 1.45 7.17
N GLU A 340 -16.19 2.70 7.46
CA GLU A 340 -16.97 3.05 8.66
C GLU A 340 -18.44 2.63 8.49
N GLN A 341 -19.08 2.27 9.61
CA GLN A 341 -20.41 1.66 9.62
C GLN A 341 -21.49 2.55 8.98
N ALA A 342 -22.43 1.88 8.32
CA ALA A 342 -23.65 2.48 7.79
C ALA A 342 -24.38 3.32 8.84
N GLN A 343 -24.66 4.58 8.50
CA GLN A 343 -25.72 5.35 9.14
C GLN A 343 -26.87 5.50 8.16
N ALA A 344 -28.08 5.13 8.60
CA ALA A 344 -29.29 5.25 7.80
C ALA A 344 -29.76 6.72 7.80
N GLU A 345 -29.55 7.42 6.69
CA GLU A 345 -29.99 8.80 6.49
C GLU A 345 -31.33 8.88 5.75
N ILE A 346 -32.12 9.90 6.09
CA ILE A 346 -33.31 10.29 5.32
C ILE A 346 -32.87 11.12 4.12
N ALA A 347 -33.37 10.76 2.93
CA ALA A 347 -33.15 11.46 1.69
C ALA A 347 -33.77 12.86 1.71
N ARG A 348 -32.98 13.89 1.37
CA ARG A 348 -33.38 15.30 1.39
C ARG A 348 -33.34 15.91 -0.01
N ASN A 349 -34.26 16.84 -0.26
CA ASN A 349 -34.38 17.62 -1.48
C ASN A 349 -33.29 18.71 -1.55
N PRO A 350 -32.43 18.75 -2.60
CA PRO A 350 -31.42 19.79 -2.77
C PRO A 350 -31.96 21.22 -2.85
N ALA A 351 -33.20 21.41 -3.30
CA ALA A 351 -33.80 22.74 -3.45
C ALA A 351 -34.31 23.36 -2.13
N THR A 352 -34.61 22.55 -1.11
CA THR A 352 -35.26 23.00 0.14
C THR A 352 -34.49 22.60 1.41
N GLY A 353 -33.57 21.64 1.31
CA GLY A 353 -32.90 21.00 2.43
C GLY A 353 -33.79 20.08 3.28
N GLN A 354 -35.09 19.95 2.95
CA GLN A 354 -36.05 19.15 3.70
C GLN A 354 -36.10 17.68 3.23
N PRO A 355 -36.57 16.73 4.05
CA PRO A 355 -36.85 15.37 3.62
C PRO A 355 -37.75 15.30 2.39
N TRP A 356 -37.46 14.40 1.46
CA TRP A 356 -38.43 14.00 0.43
C TRP A 356 -39.58 13.22 1.09
N ARG A 357 -40.82 13.61 0.78
CA ARG A 357 -42.06 12.97 1.24
C ARG A 357 -42.68 12.18 0.09
N PHE A 358 -42.91 10.90 0.30
CA PHE A 358 -43.54 10.00 -0.67
C PHE A 358 -44.96 9.65 -0.23
N LEU A 359 -45.88 9.75 -1.18
CA LEU A 359 -47.28 9.35 -1.05
C LEU A 359 -47.51 8.18 -2.00
N HIS A 360 -47.45 6.97 -1.44
CA HIS A 360 -47.53 5.73 -2.20
C HIS A 360 -48.98 5.42 -2.59
N VAL A 361 -49.17 5.01 -3.84
CA VAL A 361 -50.48 4.67 -4.40
C VAL A 361 -50.40 3.31 -5.08
N THR A 362 -51.14 2.33 -4.58
CA THR A 362 -51.12 0.94 -5.06
C THR A 362 -52.56 0.49 -5.27
N ASP A 363 -52.83 -0.05 -6.45
CA ASP A 363 -54.19 -0.46 -6.87
C ASP A 363 -54.82 -1.46 -5.87
N GLY A 364 -56.11 -1.28 -5.61
CA GLY A 364 -56.88 -2.03 -4.60
C GLY A 364 -56.55 -1.73 -3.13
N ALA A 365 -55.64 -0.79 -2.82
CA ALA A 365 -55.33 -0.42 -1.43
C ALA A 365 -56.34 0.59 -0.83
N ALA A 366 -56.29 0.76 0.49
CA ALA A 366 -57.18 1.65 1.25
C ALA A 366 -56.48 2.24 2.49
N GLY A 367 -55.19 2.57 2.35
CA GLY A 367 -54.31 3.04 3.41
C GLY A 367 -54.26 4.57 3.58
N ASN A 368 -53.07 5.06 3.96
CA ASN A 368 -52.81 6.46 4.31
C ASN A 368 -51.63 7.07 3.51
N GLY A 369 -51.22 6.43 2.41
CA GLY A 369 -50.14 6.88 1.54
C GLY A 369 -48.72 6.57 2.04
N THR A 370 -48.56 5.85 3.16
CA THR A 370 -47.25 5.31 3.54
C THR A 370 -46.89 4.11 2.68
N PHE A 371 -45.59 3.78 2.57
CA PHE A 371 -45.12 2.62 1.83
C PHE A 371 -45.71 1.30 2.36
N GLU A 372 -45.89 1.19 3.67
CA GLU A 372 -46.47 0.03 4.34
C GLU A 372 -48.01 0.01 4.32
N SER A 373 -48.65 1.12 3.91
CA SER A 373 -50.10 1.28 3.85
C SER A 373 -50.49 2.34 2.80
N PRO A 374 -50.34 2.06 1.50
CA PRO A 374 -50.55 3.01 0.41
C PRO A 374 -52.03 3.39 0.21
N PHE A 375 -52.28 4.52 -0.46
CA PHE A 375 -53.61 4.85 -0.98
C PHE A 375 -53.98 3.93 -2.15
N GLY A 376 -55.28 3.72 -2.39
CA GLY A 376 -55.73 3.04 -3.61
C GLY A 376 -55.60 3.94 -4.85
N GLU A 377 -56.11 5.17 -4.70
CA GLU A 377 -56.27 6.12 -5.79
C GLU A 377 -55.26 7.28 -5.76
N VAL A 378 -54.99 7.82 -6.95
CA VAL A 378 -54.08 8.97 -7.13
C VAL A 378 -54.73 10.25 -6.60
N THR A 379 -56.07 10.34 -6.63
CA THR A 379 -56.89 11.44 -6.11
C THR A 379 -56.67 11.67 -4.62
N ASP A 380 -56.73 10.62 -3.80
CA ASP A 380 -56.48 10.67 -2.35
C ASP A 380 -55.06 11.21 -2.06
N ALA A 381 -54.08 10.75 -2.83
CA ALA A 381 -52.68 11.15 -2.65
C ALA A 381 -52.44 12.62 -3.00
N VAL A 382 -52.96 13.11 -4.15
CA VAL A 382 -52.80 14.53 -4.50
C VAL A 382 -53.60 15.45 -3.58
N ALA A 383 -54.72 15.00 -3.01
CA ALA A 383 -55.50 15.76 -2.04
C ALA A 383 -54.77 16.01 -0.70
N VAL A 384 -53.75 15.19 -0.37
CA VAL A 384 -52.92 15.35 0.85
C VAL A 384 -51.46 15.73 0.56
N ALA A 385 -51.12 16.03 -0.69
CA ALA A 385 -49.79 16.46 -1.11
C ALA A 385 -49.52 17.92 -0.75
N GLN A 386 -48.32 18.21 -0.25
CA GLN A 386 -47.92 19.55 0.19
C GLN A 386 -47.21 20.30 -0.94
N THR A 387 -47.69 21.51 -1.24
CA THR A 387 -47.11 22.39 -2.28
C THR A 387 -45.75 23.01 -1.92
N ALA A 388 -45.10 22.53 -0.86
CA ALA A 388 -43.79 22.96 -0.38
C ALA A 388 -42.60 22.43 -1.20
N GLY A 389 -42.86 21.72 -2.31
CA GLY A 389 -41.84 21.24 -3.25
C GLY A 389 -41.10 19.97 -2.84
N ASN A 390 -41.59 19.24 -1.84
CA ASN A 390 -40.94 18.03 -1.31
C ASN A 390 -41.77 16.75 -1.50
N ASP A 391 -42.95 16.86 -2.11
CA ASP A 391 -43.92 15.78 -2.19
C ASP A 391 -43.89 15.08 -3.55
N VAL A 392 -43.74 13.77 -3.51
CA VAL A 392 -43.79 12.86 -4.66
C VAL A 392 -44.92 11.87 -4.46
N VAL A 393 -45.97 11.97 -5.27
CA VAL A 393 -46.98 10.90 -5.38
C VAL A 393 -46.37 9.80 -6.25
N TYR A 394 -46.24 8.61 -5.68
CA TYR A 394 -45.51 7.50 -6.30
C TYR A 394 -46.46 6.33 -6.54
N VAL A 395 -46.75 6.07 -7.81
CA VAL A 395 -47.89 5.25 -8.24
C VAL A 395 -47.43 3.92 -8.83
N ASP A 396 -47.87 2.83 -8.21
CA ASP A 396 -47.69 1.48 -8.73
C ASP A 396 -48.62 1.18 -9.90
N ALA A 397 -48.10 0.34 -10.81
CA ALA A 397 -48.86 -0.32 -11.87
C ALA A 397 -50.16 -0.95 -11.33
N GLY A 398 -51.24 -0.81 -12.11
CA GLY A 398 -52.60 -1.21 -11.75
C GLY A 398 -53.63 -0.58 -12.67
N ASP A 399 -54.88 -0.99 -12.54
CA ASP A 399 -56.00 -0.61 -13.40
C ASP A 399 -57.01 0.24 -12.62
N ARG A 400 -56.87 1.57 -12.71
CA ARG A 400 -57.75 2.52 -12.02
C ARG A 400 -58.92 2.96 -12.91
N SER A 401 -59.48 2.03 -13.68
CA SER A 401 -60.65 2.27 -14.53
C SER A 401 -61.89 2.65 -13.71
N GLY A 402 -62.41 3.85 -13.97
CA GLY A 402 -63.53 4.44 -13.23
C GLY A 402 -63.14 5.39 -12.10
N MET A 403 -61.84 5.72 -11.97
CA MET A 403 -61.39 6.77 -11.04
C MET A 403 -61.91 8.16 -11.43
N ASP A 404 -61.93 9.09 -10.47
CA ASP A 404 -62.05 10.52 -10.79
C ASP A 404 -60.69 11.07 -11.26
N GLY A 405 -60.71 11.97 -12.25
CA GLY A 405 -59.56 12.75 -12.68
C GLY A 405 -59.09 13.72 -11.60
N PHE A 406 -57.91 14.31 -11.80
CA PHE A 406 -57.28 15.12 -10.75
C PHE A 406 -56.42 16.26 -11.27
N ALA A 407 -56.14 17.22 -10.38
CA ALA A 407 -55.14 18.26 -10.59
C ALA A 407 -53.89 17.96 -9.73
N ILE A 408 -52.70 18.05 -10.32
CA ILE A 408 -51.44 17.95 -9.59
C ILE A 408 -51.16 19.29 -8.90
N PRO A 409 -51.00 19.37 -7.56
CA PRO A 409 -50.75 20.64 -6.89
C PRO A 409 -49.41 21.28 -7.27
N ASP A 410 -49.27 22.58 -7.00
CA ASP A 410 -48.03 23.33 -7.27
C ASP A 410 -46.81 22.66 -6.63
N ASN A 411 -45.71 22.55 -7.38
CA ASN A 411 -44.46 21.92 -6.94
C ASN A 411 -44.54 20.41 -6.57
N VAL A 412 -45.62 19.70 -6.92
CA VAL A 412 -45.77 18.25 -6.67
C VAL A 412 -45.39 17.43 -7.91
N GLN A 413 -44.71 16.30 -7.70
CA GLN A 413 -44.40 15.33 -8.75
C GLN A 413 -45.30 14.10 -8.61
N VAL A 414 -45.94 13.67 -9.70
CA VAL A 414 -46.69 12.42 -9.81
C VAL A 414 -45.93 11.49 -10.76
N LEU A 415 -45.31 10.45 -10.20
CA LEU A 415 -44.37 9.57 -10.90
C LEU A 415 -44.81 8.12 -10.76
N SER A 416 -44.82 7.35 -11.85
CA SER A 416 -45.11 5.91 -11.78
C SER A 416 -43.88 5.05 -11.52
N THR A 417 -44.09 3.80 -11.09
CA THR A 417 -43.07 2.73 -11.15
C THR A 417 -42.86 2.16 -12.55
N GLY A 418 -43.78 2.40 -13.50
CA GLY A 418 -43.77 1.82 -14.85
C GLY A 418 -42.50 2.14 -15.66
N VAL A 419 -41.99 3.35 -15.53
CA VAL A 419 -40.74 3.80 -16.17
C VAL A 419 -39.65 4.04 -15.13
N THR A 420 -38.38 3.96 -15.50
CA THR A 420 -37.26 4.27 -14.59
C THR A 420 -37.35 5.72 -14.12
N GLN A 421 -37.50 5.96 -12.82
CA GLN A 421 -37.59 7.30 -12.24
C GLN A 421 -36.31 7.60 -11.48
N PHE A 422 -35.89 8.86 -11.54
CA PHE A 422 -34.73 9.35 -10.80
C PHE A 422 -35.12 10.57 -9.97
N LEU A 423 -34.47 10.73 -8.82
CA LEU A 423 -34.66 11.85 -7.91
C LEU A 423 -33.30 12.32 -7.38
N ASP A 424 -33.12 13.65 -7.26
CA ASP A 424 -31.88 14.25 -6.79
C ASP A 424 -31.83 14.38 -5.26
N LEU A 425 -30.66 14.10 -4.68
CA LEU A 425 -30.49 13.86 -3.25
C LEU A 425 -29.30 14.64 -2.70
N VAL A 426 -29.49 15.35 -1.57
CA VAL A 426 -28.44 16.11 -0.87
C VAL A 426 -27.20 15.24 -0.56
N ASP A 427 -26.02 15.76 -0.90
CA ASP A 427 -24.68 15.14 -0.81
C ASP A 427 -24.53 13.77 -1.51
N VAL A 428 -25.49 13.37 -2.35
CA VAL A 428 -25.52 12.05 -3.03
C VAL A 428 -25.66 12.21 -4.54
N GLY A 429 -26.41 13.21 -4.99
CA GLY A 429 -26.78 13.41 -6.38
C GLY A 429 -27.89 12.46 -6.84
N ASN A 430 -28.25 12.56 -8.12
CA ASN A 430 -29.36 11.83 -8.74
C ASN A 430 -29.29 10.30 -8.52
N ARG A 431 -30.39 9.67 -8.06
CA ARG A 431 -30.51 8.22 -7.85
C ARG A 431 -31.84 7.68 -8.38
N GLN A 432 -31.83 6.44 -8.87
CA GLN A 432 -33.04 5.75 -9.30
C GLN A 432 -33.95 5.47 -8.09
N LEU A 433 -35.26 5.73 -8.22
CA LEU A 433 -36.23 5.41 -7.18
C LEU A 433 -36.44 3.90 -7.08
N PRO A 434 -36.48 3.31 -5.87
CA PRO A 434 -36.74 1.88 -5.67
C PRO A 434 -38.05 1.44 -6.34
N GLY A 435 -38.04 0.31 -7.03
CA GLY A 435 -39.21 -0.21 -7.76
C GLY A 435 -39.47 0.44 -9.12
N SER A 436 -38.82 1.55 -9.49
CA SER A 436 -39.02 2.16 -10.82
C SER A 436 -38.41 1.36 -11.97
N GLY A 437 -39.08 1.37 -13.11
CA GLY A 437 -38.68 0.66 -14.33
C GLY A 437 -39.32 -0.73 -14.49
N THR A 438 -40.54 -0.96 -13.95
CA THR A 438 -41.23 -2.26 -14.07
C THR A 438 -41.63 -2.62 -15.50
N GLY A 439 -41.71 -1.64 -16.41
CA GLY A 439 -42.19 -1.79 -17.78
C GLY A 439 -43.73 -1.83 -17.92
N THR A 440 -44.48 -1.75 -16.81
CA THR A 440 -45.94 -1.71 -16.80
C THR A 440 -46.41 -0.35 -16.32
N LEU A 441 -47.02 0.45 -17.20
CA LEU A 441 -47.56 1.76 -16.80
C LEU A 441 -48.87 1.55 -16.01
N PRO A 442 -49.11 2.29 -14.91
CA PRO A 442 -50.46 2.38 -14.33
C PRO A 442 -51.43 3.07 -15.29
N LEU A 443 -52.63 2.52 -15.38
CA LEU A 443 -53.72 3.09 -16.18
C LEU A 443 -54.52 4.11 -15.37
N LEU A 444 -54.81 5.25 -16.00
CA LEU A 444 -55.78 6.27 -15.58
C LEU A 444 -56.90 6.35 -16.63
N ASP A 445 -58.13 5.98 -16.26
CA ASP A 445 -59.32 5.96 -17.13
C ASP A 445 -60.57 6.21 -16.26
N GLY A 446 -61.51 7.08 -16.66
CA GLY A 446 -62.65 7.45 -15.78
C GLY A 446 -63.18 8.89 -15.90
N THR A 447 -63.71 9.41 -14.80
CA THR A 447 -64.51 10.66 -14.73
C THR A 447 -63.63 11.91 -14.81
N LEU A 448 -63.70 12.67 -15.90
CA LEU A 448 -62.80 13.81 -16.09
C LEU A 448 -63.14 15.02 -15.22
N VAL A 449 -62.12 15.75 -14.75
CA VAL A 449 -62.28 17.00 -13.99
C VAL A 449 -62.45 18.23 -14.90
N PRO A 450 -63.23 19.25 -14.51
CA PRO A 450 -63.45 20.44 -15.35
C PRO A 450 -62.15 21.22 -15.62
N ALA A 451 -61.82 21.43 -16.89
CA ALA A 451 -60.71 22.30 -17.29
C ALA A 451 -61.20 23.76 -17.43
N PRO A 452 -60.45 24.78 -16.97
CA PRO A 452 -60.94 26.17 -16.87
C PRO A 452 -61.45 26.85 -18.15
N LEU A 453 -61.18 26.29 -19.34
CA LEU A 453 -61.61 26.85 -20.64
C LEU A 453 -62.15 25.77 -21.59
N ALA A 454 -63.43 25.44 -21.38
CA ALA A 454 -64.31 24.71 -22.32
C ALA A 454 -63.99 23.23 -22.62
N GLY A 455 -63.57 22.47 -21.61
CA GLY A 455 -63.49 21.00 -21.69
C GLY A 455 -63.28 20.34 -20.32
N SER A 456 -63.01 19.04 -20.31
CA SER A 456 -62.65 18.28 -19.08
C SER A 456 -61.37 17.47 -19.31
N ALA A 457 -60.58 17.23 -18.26
CA ALA A 457 -59.28 16.56 -18.34
C ALA A 457 -59.16 15.36 -17.38
N MET A 458 -58.38 14.33 -17.74
CA MET A 458 -58.01 13.26 -16.80
C MET A 458 -56.97 13.78 -15.79
N VAL A 459 -55.90 14.41 -16.29
CA VAL A 459 -54.90 15.08 -15.43
C VAL A 459 -54.79 16.56 -15.79
N SER A 460 -54.87 17.43 -14.78
CA SER A 460 -54.56 18.86 -14.89
C SER A 460 -53.23 19.20 -14.20
N MET A 461 -52.35 19.92 -14.89
CA MET A 461 -51.06 20.37 -14.37
C MET A 461 -51.20 21.75 -13.70
N ASN A 462 -50.51 21.99 -12.59
CA ASN A 462 -50.29 23.34 -12.01
C ASN A 462 -48.80 23.74 -12.09
N ASP A 463 -48.37 24.83 -11.43
CA ASP A 463 -47.01 25.36 -11.59
C ASP A 463 -45.94 24.43 -11.00
N ASN A 464 -44.81 24.29 -11.70
CA ASN A 464 -43.67 23.46 -11.30
C ASN A 464 -44.03 21.99 -11.00
N SER A 465 -45.12 21.49 -11.60
CA SER A 465 -45.63 20.13 -11.40
C SER A 465 -45.11 19.14 -12.45
N ARG A 466 -45.09 17.83 -12.14
CA ARG A 466 -44.62 16.79 -13.08
C ARG A 466 -45.55 15.59 -13.13
N LEU A 467 -45.80 15.07 -14.34
CA LEU A 467 -46.48 13.79 -14.58
C LEU A 467 -45.58 12.88 -15.42
N SER A 468 -45.28 11.68 -14.93
CA SER A 468 -44.37 10.77 -15.62
C SER A 468 -44.72 9.28 -15.56
N GLY A 469 -44.86 8.66 -16.73
CA GLY A 469 -44.92 7.21 -16.90
C GLY A 469 -46.32 6.56 -16.77
N PHE A 470 -47.39 7.25 -17.13
CA PHE A 470 -48.77 6.75 -17.02
C PHE A 470 -49.33 6.27 -18.37
N GLU A 471 -50.20 5.26 -18.36
CA GLU A 471 -51.16 5.06 -19.46
C GLU A 471 -52.41 5.89 -19.15
N ILE A 472 -52.89 6.68 -20.10
CA ILE A 472 -54.00 7.62 -19.90
C ILE A 472 -55.02 7.43 -21.01
N ARG A 473 -56.27 7.15 -20.64
CA ARG A 473 -57.40 7.03 -21.57
C ARG A 473 -58.42 8.14 -21.31
N THR A 474 -59.05 8.60 -22.39
CA THR A 474 -60.04 9.69 -22.38
C THR A 474 -60.92 9.59 -23.62
N GLY A 475 -62.19 9.99 -23.55
CA GLY A 475 -63.01 10.02 -24.75
C GLY A 475 -64.48 10.39 -24.58
N GLY A 476 -64.84 11.49 -25.26
CA GLY A 476 -66.20 12.00 -25.29
C GLY A 476 -66.30 13.20 -26.23
N THR A 477 -66.46 14.41 -25.68
CA THR A 477 -66.48 15.64 -26.49
C THR A 477 -65.83 16.82 -25.76
N LEU A 478 -64.81 17.42 -26.38
CA LEU A 478 -63.95 18.47 -25.77
C LEU A 478 -63.26 17.97 -24.49
N GLU A 479 -62.48 16.91 -24.65
CA GLU A 479 -61.82 16.21 -23.54
C GLU A 479 -60.30 16.11 -23.72
N PHE A 480 -59.57 16.02 -22.61
CA PHE A 480 -58.11 16.08 -22.58
C PHE A 480 -57.52 14.93 -21.77
N GLY A 481 -56.49 14.26 -22.28
CA GLY A 481 -55.69 13.33 -21.47
C GLY A 481 -54.93 14.09 -20.40
N ILE A 482 -54.17 15.11 -20.81
CA ILE A 482 -53.46 16.03 -19.92
C ILE A 482 -53.73 17.48 -20.34
N PHE A 483 -54.06 18.34 -19.37
CA PHE A 483 -54.31 19.77 -19.55
C PHE A 483 -53.30 20.62 -18.78
N ALA A 484 -52.68 21.59 -19.46
CA ALA A 484 -51.68 22.51 -18.90
C ALA A 484 -51.91 23.96 -19.41
N GLY A 485 -53.02 24.57 -18.97
CA GLY A 485 -53.41 25.93 -19.37
C GLY A 485 -52.98 27.01 -18.37
N ASN A 486 -52.17 27.97 -18.81
CA ASN A 486 -51.64 29.11 -18.05
C ASN A 486 -50.66 28.77 -16.91
N VAL A 487 -49.93 27.67 -17.04
CA VAL A 487 -48.98 27.15 -16.04
C VAL A 487 -47.54 27.11 -16.58
N SER A 488 -46.56 27.15 -15.68
CA SER A 488 -45.12 27.30 -15.95
C SER A 488 -44.30 26.19 -15.29
N ARG A 489 -43.11 25.89 -15.85
CA ARG A 489 -42.15 24.88 -15.33
C ARG A 489 -42.70 23.45 -15.18
N PHE A 490 -43.79 23.13 -15.86
CA PHE A 490 -44.35 21.77 -15.80
C PHE A 490 -43.57 20.80 -16.69
N ASN A 491 -43.56 19.53 -16.31
CA ASN A 491 -42.95 18.46 -17.11
C ASN A 491 -43.93 17.29 -17.31
N ILE A 492 -44.16 16.90 -18.56
CA ILE A 492 -44.99 15.76 -18.96
C ILE A 492 -44.12 14.80 -19.76
N ASP A 493 -43.71 13.67 -19.15
CA ASP A 493 -42.74 12.77 -19.78
C ASP A 493 -43.10 11.27 -19.76
N ARG A 494 -42.86 10.60 -20.90
CA ARG A 494 -42.97 9.13 -21.08
C ARG A 494 -44.34 8.52 -20.74
N ASN A 495 -45.42 9.27 -20.94
CA ASN A 495 -46.79 8.79 -20.82
C ASN A 495 -47.28 8.19 -22.15
N THR A 496 -48.17 7.19 -22.10
CA THR A 496 -48.88 6.65 -23.27
C THR A 496 -50.33 7.09 -23.19
N ILE A 497 -50.78 7.88 -24.14
CA ILE A 497 -52.11 8.51 -24.10
C ILE A 497 -52.93 7.96 -25.27
N SER A 498 -54.21 7.67 -25.03
CA SER A 498 -55.14 7.17 -26.05
C SER A 498 -56.45 7.93 -25.97
N THR A 499 -56.86 8.51 -27.09
CA THR A 499 -58.07 9.35 -27.18
C THR A 499 -59.14 8.72 -28.06
N THR A 500 -60.40 8.92 -27.71
CA THR A 500 -61.56 8.62 -28.57
C THR A 500 -62.57 9.77 -28.55
N GLY A 501 -63.57 9.77 -29.44
CA GLY A 501 -64.59 10.83 -29.48
C GLY A 501 -64.24 12.03 -30.39
N ILE A 502 -64.82 13.20 -30.07
CA ILE A 502 -64.83 14.39 -30.95
C ILE A 502 -64.15 15.57 -30.24
N ASN A 503 -63.14 16.17 -30.89
CA ASN A 503 -62.29 17.22 -30.30
C ASN A 503 -61.64 16.77 -28.97
N THR A 504 -61.23 15.50 -28.89
CA THR A 504 -60.46 14.93 -27.78
C THR A 504 -58.97 15.03 -28.09
N PHE A 505 -58.15 15.52 -27.15
CA PHE A 505 -56.71 15.74 -27.36
C PHE A 505 -55.88 15.03 -26.28
N GLY A 506 -54.74 14.42 -26.68
CA GLY A 506 -53.88 13.71 -25.73
C GLY A 506 -53.23 14.65 -24.71
N ILE A 507 -52.64 15.75 -25.19
CA ILE A 507 -52.11 16.83 -24.35
C ILE A 507 -52.58 18.16 -24.94
N LEU A 508 -53.11 19.06 -24.10
CA LEU A 508 -53.37 20.46 -24.44
C LEU A 508 -52.59 21.38 -23.48
N ALA A 509 -51.67 22.17 -24.02
CA ALA A 509 -50.91 23.17 -23.26
C ALA A 509 -50.96 24.54 -23.97
N PHE A 510 -51.21 25.62 -23.22
CA PHE A 510 -51.29 26.99 -23.75
C PHE A 510 -51.11 28.05 -22.66
N ALA A 511 -50.86 29.30 -23.07
CA ALA A 511 -50.89 30.48 -22.20
C ALA A 511 -51.69 31.61 -22.87
N ASN A 512 -52.64 32.20 -22.15
CA ASN A 512 -53.57 33.21 -22.68
C ASN A 512 -52.94 34.58 -22.96
N ALA A 513 -51.74 34.85 -22.43
CA ALA A 513 -51.14 36.19 -22.40
C ALA A 513 -49.64 36.22 -22.77
N GLY A 514 -49.06 35.13 -23.29
CA GLY A 514 -47.64 35.10 -23.63
C GLY A 514 -47.09 33.69 -23.89
N THR A 515 -45.81 33.51 -23.58
CA THR A 515 -45.05 32.27 -23.82
C THR A 515 -45.30 31.24 -22.72
N LEU A 516 -45.34 29.94 -23.08
CA LEU A 516 -45.21 28.83 -22.13
C LEU A 516 -43.75 28.78 -21.62
N ASN A 517 -43.54 29.15 -20.37
CA ASN A 517 -42.19 29.22 -19.79
C ASN A 517 -41.78 27.87 -19.18
N ASP A 518 -40.58 27.42 -19.52
CA ASP A 518 -39.91 26.22 -18.96
C ASP A 518 -40.71 24.91 -19.09
N ALA A 519 -41.67 24.85 -20.03
CA ALA A 519 -42.52 23.69 -20.26
C ALA A 519 -41.76 22.55 -20.98
N THR A 520 -41.73 21.36 -20.37
CA THR A 520 -41.11 20.16 -20.97
C THR A 520 -42.16 19.12 -21.31
N ILE A 521 -42.21 18.69 -22.58
CA ILE A 521 -43.07 17.59 -23.05
C ILE A 521 -42.17 16.65 -23.84
N SER A 522 -41.94 15.42 -23.36
CA SER A 522 -40.92 14.53 -23.95
C SER A 522 -41.22 13.04 -23.84
N GLY A 523 -40.90 12.27 -24.88
CA GLY A 523 -41.03 10.80 -24.88
C GLY A 523 -42.44 10.23 -24.72
N ASN A 524 -43.49 11.08 -24.76
CA ASN A 524 -44.87 10.63 -24.71
C ASN A 524 -45.30 10.00 -26.05
N THR A 525 -46.20 9.03 -25.99
CA THR A 525 -46.92 8.44 -27.14
C THR A 525 -48.37 8.92 -27.11
N ILE A 526 -48.91 9.34 -28.26
CA ILE A 526 -50.27 9.90 -28.45
C ILE A 526 -50.78 9.42 -29.80
#